data_AF-A0A7R7XXK9-F1
#
_entry.id   AF-A0A7R7XXK9-F1
#
_cell.length_a   1.000
_cell.length_b   1.000
_cell.length_c   1.000
_cell.angle_alpha   90.00
_cell.angle_beta   90.00
_cell.angle_gamma   90.00
#
_symmetry.space_group_name_H-M   'P 1'
#
loop_
_entity.id
_entity.type
_entity.pdbx_description
1 polymer ?
#
loop_
_entity_poly.entity_id
_entity_poly.type
_entity_poly.pdbx_seq_one_letter_code
_entity_poly.pdbx_strand_id
1 'polypeptide(L)'
;MSDTFSSIPIIDWRRLQDPATKQAALDDLREAIFVVGFLYLTNHGLEGLVAKTHAKLPELFDLPAEVKEKCDMINSPSFVGYTRLGAETTATKTDLREQYDFGTPGMKTWTEGDNIWERLEGNSQYPDVPGVKELVEDYIAKSATLSQQFMRFVSECLSLPPDTFVDFKGNMDRLKFVKYPQSPPDSQGVGPHKDSTGLFTFLSQDNTGGLQVLNKNGQWIDAPPIEGSLVVNVQQGLEAITGGICAATTHRVIAPTTKTRYSIPFFLGVRMDLTLDQLRDSGAHIVARIPASDDRKKRAVDVPSEFLSPLYSCFGEAYLRNRILSHPDVGRKWYPELYEKYSRQVLA
;
A
#
# COMPACT_ATOMS: atom_id res chain seq x y z
N MET A 1 -20.20 -2.89 24.45
CA MET A 1 -20.64 -2.17 23.24
C MET A 1 -19.70 -2.59 22.12
N SER A 2 -20.23 -2.85 20.92
CA SER A 2 -19.55 -3.53 19.81
C SER A 2 -18.14 -2.97 19.54
N ASP A 3 -17.12 -3.80 19.73
CA ASP A 3 -15.69 -3.45 19.61
C ASP A 3 -15.19 -3.42 18.13
N THR A 4 -16.14 -3.48 17.18
CA THR A 4 -15.94 -3.60 15.73
C THR A 4 -16.70 -2.51 14.97
N PHE A 5 -16.27 -2.25 13.73
CA PHE A 5 -16.89 -1.28 12.82
C PHE A 5 -17.88 -1.92 11.84
N SER A 6 -18.85 -1.13 11.39
CA SER A 6 -19.83 -1.46 10.35
C SER A 6 -19.80 -0.51 9.15
N SER A 7 -18.94 0.51 9.19
CA SER A 7 -18.74 1.50 8.14
C SER A 7 -17.32 2.06 8.21
N ILE A 8 -16.82 2.59 7.10
CA ILE A 8 -15.50 3.22 7.03
C ILE A 8 -15.66 4.73 7.32
N PRO A 9 -14.94 5.30 8.29
CA PRO A 9 -15.03 6.73 8.65
C PRO A 9 -14.60 7.66 7.52
N ILE A 10 -15.12 8.89 7.52
CA ILE A 10 -14.73 9.95 6.59
C ILE A 10 -14.01 11.04 7.36
N ILE A 11 -12.80 11.39 6.92
CA ILE A 11 -11.96 12.43 7.49
C ILE A 11 -11.79 13.56 6.46
N ASP A 12 -12.16 14.77 6.85
CA ASP A 12 -11.94 15.97 6.03
C ASP A 12 -10.52 16.50 6.24
N TRP A 13 -9.71 16.47 5.19
CA TRP A 13 -8.34 16.94 5.21
C TRP A 13 -8.22 18.41 5.63
N ARG A 14 -9.15 19.28 5.23
CA ARG A 14 -9.11 20.70 5.59
C ARG A 14 -9.32 20.92 7.08
N ARG A 15 -10.15 20.08 7.72
CA ARG A 15 -10.37 20.14 9.17
C ARG A 15 -9.12 19.80 9.97
N LEU A 16 -8.23 18.95 9.44
CA LEU A 16 -6.92 18.65 10.06
C LEU A 16 -5.95 19.83 9.95
N GLN A 17 -6.14 20.72 8.97
CA GLN A 17 -5.28 21.88 8.71
C GLN A 17 -5.75 23.15 9.44
N ASP A 18 -7.03 23.25 9.79
CA ASP A 18 -7.60 24.41 10.49
C ASP A 18 -7.43 24.28 12.02
N PRO A 19 -6.70 25.20 12.70
CA PRO A 19 -6.53 25.17 14.15
C PRO A 19 -7.83 25.11 14.95
N ALA A 20 -8.92 25.70 14.45
CA ALA A 20 -10.21 25.72 15.14
C ALA A 20 -10.91 24.34 15.16
N THR A 21 -10.63 23.49 14.16
CA THR A 21 -11.26 22.17 14.02
C THR A 21 -10.29 21.01 14.19
N LYS A 22 -8.98 21.28 14.21
CA LYS A 22 -7.91 20.28 14.16
C LYS A 22 -8.06 19.24 15.26
N GLN A 23 -8.29 19.65 16.51
CA GLN A 23 -8.37 18.71 17.62
C GLN A 23 -9.50 17.67 17.44
N ALA A 24 -10.70 18.12 17.09
CA ALA A 24 -11.82 17.22 16.82
C ALA A 24 -11.54 16.30 15.63
N ALA A 25 -10.91 16.81 14.56
CA ALA A 25 -10.53 16.00 13.41
C ALA A 25 -9.43 14.97 13.74
N LEU A 26 -8.51 15.29 14.64
CA LEU A 26 -7.52 14.34 15.16
C LEU A 26 -8.19 13.24 15.99
N ASP A 27 -9.22 13.56 16.77
CA ASP A 27 -9.97 12.55 17.52
C ASP A 27 -10.76 11.62 16.58
N ASP A 28 -11.40 12.16 15.54
CA ASP A 28 -12.04 11.39 14.46
C ASP A 28 -11.00 10.46 13.75
N LEU A 29 -9.82 11.00 13.42
CA LEU A 29 -8.73 10.26 12.79
C LEU A 29 -8.18 9.15 13.70
N ARG A 30 -8.04 9.43 15.00
CA ARG A 30 -7.60 8.44 15.99
C ARG A 30 -8.53 7.24 16.01
N GLU A 31 -9.84 7.46 16.03
CA GLU A 31 -10.82 6.38 15.98
C GLU A 31 -10.70 5.56 14.70
N ALA A 32 -10.60 6.23 13.55
CA ALA A 32 -10.44 5.57 12.26
C ALA A 32 -9.19 4.68 12.19
N ILE A 33 -8.04 5.18 12.65
CA ILE A 33 -6.77 4.44 12.64
C ILE A 33 -6.81 3.26 13.63
N PHE A 34 -7.31 3.45 14.85
CA PHE A 34 -7.28 2.38 15.87
C PHE A 34 -8.37 1.33 15.73
N VAL A 35 -9.58 1.73 15.33
CA VAL A 35 -10.73 0.82 15.33
C VAL A 35 -10.84 0.11 13.99
N VAL A 36 -10.55 0.82 12.90
CA VAL A 36 -10.84 0.40 11.53
C VAL A 36 -9.58 0.09 10.74
N GLY A 37 -8.52 0.90 10.87
CA GLY A 37 -7.33 0.83 10.01
C GLY A 37 -7.59 1.28 8.57
N PHE A 38 -8.78 1.83 8.29
CA PHE A 38 -9.26 2.36 7.01
C PHE A 38 -10.05 3.65 7.24
N LEU A 39 -9.98 4.57 6.30
CA LEU A 39 -10.82 5.78 6.24
C LEU A 39 -10.96 6.30 4.81
N TYR A 40 -11.97 7.11 4.57
CA TYR A 40 -12.00 8.02 3.42
C TYR A 40 -11.37 9.35 3.81
N LEU A 41 -10.51 9.87 2.95
CA LEU A 41 -9.95 11.20 3.06
C LEU A 41 -10.56 12.07 1.97
N THR A 42 -11.22 13.16 2.36
CA THR A 42 -11.87 14.11 1.44
C THR A 42 -11.19 15.47 1.48
N ASN A 43 -11.43 16.31 0.46
CA ASN A 43 -10.88 17.67 0.36
C ASN A 43 -9.35 17.73 0.45
N HIS A 44 -8.68 16.68 -0.03
CA HIS A 44 -7.24 16.47 0.06
C HIS A 44 -6.45 17.26 -1.01
N GLY A 45 -7.13 17.88 -1.97
CA GLY A 45 -6.51 18.78 -2.95
C GLY A 45 -5.90 18.07 -4.16
N LEU A 46 -6.05 16.75 -4.28
CA LEU A 46 -5.62 15.98 -5.47
C LEU A 46 -6.79 15.61 -6.39
N GLU A 47 -8.01 16.05 -6.12
CA GLU A 47 -9.23 15.62 -6.81
C GLU A 47 -9.10 15.84 -8.33
N GLY A 48 -8.56 16.98 -8.76
CA GLY A 48 -8.32 17.28 -10.18
C GLY A 48 -7.27 16.38 -10.83
N LEU A 49 -6.17 16.07 -10.13
CA LEU A 49 -5.13 15.16 -10.63
C LEU A 49 -5.65 13.72 -10.72
N VAL A 50 -6.36 13.26 -9.68
CA VAL A 50 -7.03 11.95 -9.64
C VAL A 50 -8.01 11.80 -10.79
N ALA A 51 -8.88 12.77 -11.03
CA ALA A 51 -9.84 12.74 -12.13
C ALA A 51 -9.13 12.70 -13.50
N LYS A 52 -8.10 13.53 -13.69
CA LYS A 52 -7.27 13.52 -14.90
C LYS A 52 -6.61 12.16 -15.14
N THR A 53 -6.08 11.52 -14.08
CA THR A 53 -5.43 10.22 -14.19
C THR A 53 -6.43 9.11 -14.51
N HIS A 54 -7.57 9.05 -13.83
CA HIS A 54 -8.64 8.08 -14.16
C HIS A 54 -9.12 8.20 -15.60
N ALA A 55 -9.27 9.43 -16.11
CA ALA A 55 -9.66 9.67 -17.51
C ALA A 55 -8.65 9.11 -18.53
N LYS A 56 -7.39 8.89 -18.14
CA LYS A 56 -6.34 8.30 -18.99
C LYS A 56 -6.25 6.79 -18.92
N LEU A 57 -6.81 6.16 -17.88
CA LEU A 57 -6.69 4.71 -17.70
C LEU A 57 -7.32 3.88 -18.83
N PRO A 58 -8.52 4.21 -19.36
CA PRO A 58 -9.08 3.44 -20.48
C PRO A 58 -8.15 3.41 -21.70
N GLU A 59 -7.67 4.58 -22.14
CA GLU A 59 -6.72 4.71 -23.25
C GLU A 59 -5.43 3.90 -23.01
N LEU A 60 -4.88 3.97 -21.79
CA LEU A 60 -3.66 3.27 -21.41
C LEU A 60 -3.83 1.74 -21.44
N PHE A 61 -4.93 1.22 -20.91
CA PHE A 61 -5.17 -0.21 -20.82
C PHE A 61 -5.70 -0.82 -22.12
N ASP A 62 -6.23 0.00 -23.03
CA ASP A 62 -6.70 -0.42 -24.36
C ASP A 62 -5.58 -0.39 -25.42
N LEU A 63 -4.36 -0.01 -25.03
CA LEU A 63 -3.18 -0.14 -25.89
C LEU A 63 -3.00 -1.58 -26.41
N PRO A 64 -2.44 -1.76 -27.63
CA PRO A 64 -2.10 -3.07 -28.15
C PRO A 64 -1.20 -3.84 -27.19
N ALA A 65 -1.38 -5.16 -27.11
CA ALA A 65 -0.60 -6.02 -26.23
C ALA A 65 0.90 -5.84 -26.45
N GLU A 66 1.36 -5.73 -27.71
CA GLU A 66 2.78 -5.52 -28.01
C GLU A 66 3.35 -4.21 -27.43
N VAL A 67 2.53 -3.17 -27.25
CA VAL A 67 2.96 -1.90 -26.66
C VAL A 67 3.08 -2.03 -25.15
N LYS A 68 2.11 -2.69 -24.52
CA LYS A 68 2.11 -2.93 -23.06
C LYS A 68 3.26 -3.87 -22.66
N GLU A 69 3.54 -4.88 -23.47
CA GLU A 69 4.61 -5.87 -23.22
C GLU A 69 6.02 -5.29 -23.34
N LYS A 70 6.22 -4.17 -24.06
CA LYS A 70 7.53 -3.47 -24.07
C LYS A 70 7.94 -2.99 -22.68
N CYS A 71 6.99 -2.68 -21.81
CA CYS A 71 7.23 -2.28 -20.43
C CYS A 71 6.87 -3.37 -19.41
N ASP A 72 6.84 -4.65 -19.82
CA ASP A 72 6.54 -5.79 -18.94
C ASP A 72 7.45 -5.82 -17.70
N MET A 73 6.86 -6.08 -16.54
CA MET A 73 7.56 -6.15 -15.25
C MET A 73 8.71 -7.15 -15.25
N ILE A 74 8.62 -8.24 -16.05
CA ILE A 74 9.71 -9.21 -16.20
C ILE A 74 11.01 -8.57 -16.71
N ASN A 75 10.96 -7.38 -17.30
CA ASN A 75 12.14 -6.65 -17.76
C ASN A 75 12.79 -5.77 -16.69
N SER A 76 12.20 -5.68 -15.49
CA SER A 76 12.74 -4.87 -14.39
C SER A 76 13.13 -5.73 -13.18
N PRO A 77 14.40 -5.69 -12.73
CA PRO A 77 14.78 -6.32 -11.46
C PRO A 77 14.15 -5.59 -10.25
N SER A 78 13.62 -4.39 -10.44
CA SER A 78 13.00 -3.56 -9.40
C SER A 78 11.49 -3.80 -9.28
N PHE A 79 10.97 -4.81 -9.99
CA PHE A 79 9.56 -5.22 -10.01
C PHE A 79 8.60 -4.06 -10.33
N VAL A 80 8.93 -3.28 -11.37
CA VAL A 80 8.09 -2.22 -11.94
C VAL A 80 7.82 -2.47 -13.41
N GLY A 81 6.66 -2.08 -13.88
CA GLY A 81 6.21 -2.29 -15.25
C GLY A 81 4.82 -2.90 -15.32
N TYR A 82 4.47 -3.34 -16.51
CA TYR A 82 3.19 -3.93 -16.86
C TYR A 82 3.08 -5.39 -16.40
N THR A 83 1.92 -5.75 -15.86
CA THR A 83 1.55 -7.12 -15.48
C THR A 83 0.23 -7.49 -16.16
N ARG A 84 0.23 -8.62 -16.86
CA ARG A 84 -0.89 -9.09 -17.68
C ARG A 84 -2.09 -9.48 -16.82
N LEU A 85 -3.28 -9.47 -17.43
CA LEU A 85 -4.51 -9.93 -16.78
C LEU A 85 -4.33 -11.36 -16.23
N GLY A 86 -4.62 -11.55 -14.94
CA GLY A 86 -4.59 -12.87 -14.31
C GLY A 86 -3.18 -13.43 -14.07
N ALA A 87 -2.14 -12.60 -14.16
CA ALA A 87 -0.76 -13.04 -13.91
C ALA A 87 -0.42 -13.19 -12.42
N GLU A 88 -1.15 -12.52 -11.53
CA GLU A 88 -0.92 -12.57 -10.08
C GLU A 88 -1.89 -13.51 -9.37
N THR A 89 -1.45 -14.02 -8.22
CA THR A 89 -2.22 -14.94 -7.37
C THR A 89 -2.19 -14.44 -5.93
N THR A 90 -3.36 -14.26 -5.33
CA THR A 90 -3.50 -13.94 -3.90
C THR A 90 -4.34 -15.02 -3.23
N ALA A 91 -3.91 -15.47 -2.04
CA ALA A 91 -4.58 -16.51 -1.28
C ALA A 91 -4.88 -17.77 -2.13
N THR A 92 -3.92 -18.21 -2.95
CA THR A 92 -3.98 -19.39 -3.85
C THR A 92 -4.97 -19.29 -5.01
N LYS A 93 -5.59 -18.13 -5.23
CA LYS A 93 -6.50 -17.87 -6.35
C LYS A 93 -5.98 -16.76 -7.25
N THR A 94 -6.24 -16.89 -8.55
CA THR A 94 -5.85 -15.90 -9.55
C THR A 94 -6.60 -14.58 -9.32
N ASP A 95 -5.87 -13.47 -9.38
CA ASP A 95 -6.41 -12.12 -9.32
C ASP A 95 -6.82 -11.64 -10.72
N LEU A 96 -8.11 -11.37 -10.94
CA LEU A 96 -8.62 -10.88 -12.22
C LEU A 96 -8.37 -9.37 -12.36
N ARG A 97 -7.09 -9.01 -12.46
CA ARG A 97 -6.62 -7.65 -12.71
C ARG A 97 -5.47 -7.62 -13.70
N GLU A 98 -5.38 -6.50 -14.39
CA GLU A 98 -4.26 -6.06 -15.23
C GLU A 98 -3.70 -4.77 -14.59
N GLN A 99 -2.38 -4.58 -14.58
CA GLN A 99 -1.80 -3.43 -13.88
C GLN A 99 -0.49 -2.92 -14.46
N TYR A 100 -0.18 -1.66 -14.13
CA TYR A 100 1.14 -1.06 -14.26
C TYR A 100 1.65 -0.67 -12.87
N ASP A 101 2.85 -1.10 -12.52
CA ASP A 101 3.54 -0.72 -11.29
C ASP A 101 4.65 0.31 -11.60
N PHE A 102 4.65 1.40 -10.86
CA PHE A 102 5.64 2.47 -10.97
C PHE A 102 6.32 2.68 -9.60
N GLY A 103 7.60 3.08 -9.63
CA GLY A 103 8.36 3.48 -8.45
C GLY A 103 8.70 4.98 -8.46
N THR A 104 9.20 5.46 -7.32
CA THR A 104 9.73 6.83 -7.18
C THR A 104 10.77 7.15 -8.29
N PRO A 105 10.66 8.29 -8.98
CA PRO A 105 11.62 8.70 -10.00
C PRO A 105 13.01 9.01 -9.43
N GLY A 106 14.05 8.86 -10.25
CA GLY A 106 15.41 9.30 -9.91
C GLY A 106 16.11 8.43 -8.86
N MET A 107 15.65 7.20 -8.67
CA MET A 107 16.29 6.23 -7.78
C MET A 107 17.71 5.90 -8.24
N LYS A 108 18.58 5.61 -7.26
CA LYS A 108 19.96 5.18 -7.51
C LYS A 108 19.96 3.90 -8.34
N THR A 109 20.84 3.84 -9.33
CA THR A 109 21.10 2.58 -10.05
C THR A 109 21.91 1.66 -9.16
N TRP A 110 21.39 0.47 -8.89
CA TRP A 110 22.08 -0.59 -8.15
C TRP A 110 23.40 -1.00 -8.83
N THR A 111 24.40 -1.28 -8.01
CA THR A 111 25.72 -1.81 -8.41
C THR A 111 26.11 -3.00 -7.55
N GLU A 112 27.07 -3.83 -7.98
CA GLU A 112 27.48 -5.06 -7.27
C GLU A 112 28.00 -4.82 -5.83
N GLY A 113 28.38 -3.59 -5.49
CA GLY A 113 28.79 -3.22 -4.12
C GLY A 113 27.62 -2.90 -3.18
N ASP A 114 26.40 -2.78 -3.71
CA ASP A 114 25.21 -2.46 -2.93
C ASP A 114 24.57 -3.73 -2.34
N ASN A 115 23.75 -3.56 -1.31
CA ASN A 115 22.95 -4.66 -0.79
C ASN A 115 21.99 -5.17 -1.88
N ILE A 116 21.77 -6.48 -1.94
CA ILE A 116 20.95 -7.06 -3.02
C ILE A 116 19.51 -6.54 -3.03
N TRP A 117 18.95 -6.18 -1.88
CA TRP A 117 17.62 -5.59 -1.77
C TRP A 117 17.54 -4.15 -2.30
N GLU A 118 18.65 -3.42 -2.39
CA GLU A 118 18.66 -2.07 -2.99
C GLU A 118 18.29 -2.12 -4.49
N ARG A 119 18.41 -3.29 -5.13
CA ARG A 119 17.97 -3.51 -6.51
C ARG A 119 16.45 -3.38 -6.70
N LEU A 120 15.68 -3.39 -5.61
CA LEU A 120 14.26 -3.03 -5.62
C LEU A 120 14.02 -1.55 -5.97
N GLU A 121 15.01 -0.68 -5.74
CA GLU A 121 14.99 0.71 -6.16
C GLU A 121 15.44 0.80 -7.63
N GLY A 122 14.58 1.34 -8.49
CA GLY A 122 14.92 1.46 -9.89
C GLY A 122 13.87 2.23 -10.68
N ASN A 123 14.28 2.64 -11.88
CA ASN A 123 13.45 3.43 -12.75
C ASN A 123 12.24 2.63 -13.27
N SER A 124 11.09 3.28 -13.26
CA SER A 124 9.86 2.79 -13.87
C SER A 124 10.02 2.54 -15.37
N GLN A 125 9.31 1.54 -15.87
CA GLN A 125 9.10 1.32 -17.29
C GLN A 125 7.77 1.92 -17.70
N TYR A 126 7.73 2.67 -18.80
CA TYR A 126 6.53 3.37 -19.26
C TYR A 126 6.10 2.84 -20.63
N PRO A 127 4.79 2.69 -20.90
CA PRO A 127 4.32 2.50 -22.25
C PRO A 127 4.62 3.74 -23.10
N ASP A 128 4.84 3.54 -24.40
CA ASP A 128 5.18 4.60 -25.36
C ASP A 128 3.95 5.46 -25.70
N VAL A 129 3.49 6.23 -24.71
CA VAL A 129 2.34 7.13 -24.81
C VAL A 129 2.74 8.51 -24.28
N PRO A 130 2.61 9.58 -25.09
CA PRO A 130 2.97 10.93 -24.68
C PRO A 130 2.26 11.37 -23.39
N GLY A 131 3.01 11.92 -22.44
CA GLY A 131 2.45 12.48 -21.21
C GLY A 131 2.22 11.49 -20.08
N VAL A 132 2.34 10.16 -20.31
CA VAL A 132 2.10 9.15 -19.26
C VAL A 132 3.17 9.20 -18.18
N LYS A 133 4.44 9.37 -18.56
CA LYS A 133 5.54 9.49 -17.61
C LYS A 133 5.32 10.71 -16.71
N GLU A 134 5.08 11.87 -17.30
CA GLU A 134 4.88 13.13 -16.57
C GLU A 134 3.66 13.04 -15.64
N LEU A 135 2.59 12.38 -16.07
CA LEU A 135 1.40 12.15 -15.25
C LEU A 135 1.69 11.26 -14.04
N VAL A 136 2.44 10.16 -14.23
CA VAL A 136 2.85 9.26 -13.15
C VAL A 136 3.77 9.97 -12.15
N GLU A 137 4.77 10.70 -12.64
CA GLU A 137 5.72 11.40 -11.79
C GLU A 137 5.06 12.52 -10.98
N ASP A 138 4.13 13.29 -11.58
CA ASP A 138 3.34 14.30 -10.85
C ASP A 138 2.42 13.63 -9.81
N TYR A 139 1.76 12.51 -10.16
CA TYR A 139 0.93 11.77 -9.20
C TYR A 139 1.73 11.26 -8.01
N ILE A 140 2.90 10.67 -8.23
CA ILE A 140 3.81 10.22 -7.16
C ILE A 140 4.23 11.40 -6.30
N ALA A 141 4.72 12.49 -6.89
CA ALA A 141 5.23 13.64 -6.14
C ALA A 141 4.15 14.30 -5.27
N LYS A 142 2.95 14.51 -5.82
CA LYS A 142 1.83 15.11 -5.08
C LYS A 142 1.28 14.17 -4.00
N SER A 143 1.19 12.88 -4.29
CA SER A 143 0.76 11.87 -3.30
C SER A 143 1.78 11.72 -2.17
N ALA A 144 3.08 11.74 -2.48
CA ALA A 144 4.15 11.73 -1.48
C ALA A 144 4.11 12.96 -0.57
N THR A 145 3.73 14.12 -1.10
CA THR A 145 3.55 15.35 -0.29
C THR A 145 2.37 15.22 0.66
N LEU A 146 1.21 14.77 0.14
CA LEU A 146 0.02 14.53 0.96
C LEU A 146 0.30 13.50 2.06
N SER A 147 0.90 12.37 1.70
CA SER A 147 1.11 11.23 2.60
C SER A 147 2.09 11.55 3.74
N GLN A 148 3.14 12.33 3.48
CA GLN A 148 4.06 12.82 4.51
C GLN A 148 3.36 13.74 5.52
N GLN A 149 2.48 14.62 5.03
CA GLN A 149 1.69 15.47 5.92
C GLN A 149 0.66 14.65 6.71
N PHE A 150 0.03 13.65 6.07
CA PHE A 150 -0.94 12.77 6.73
C PHE A 150 -0.28 11.96 7.83
N MET A 151 0.92 11.44 7.58
CA MET A 151 1.74 10.75 8.57
C MET A 151 2.01 11.60 9.82
N ARG A 152 2.25 12.91 9.66
CA ARG A 152 2.38 13.85 10.79
C ARG A 152 1.10 13.97 11.59
N PHE A 153 -0.06 14.07 10.93
CA PHE A 153 -1.36 14.08 11.63
C PHE A 153 -1.65 12.76 12.34
N VAL A 154 -1.19 11.63 11.81
CA VAL A 154 -1.28 10.35 12.52
C VAL A 154 -0.40 10.35 13.76
N SER A 155 0.84 10.85 13.70
CA SER A 155 1.64 11.05 14.92
C SER A 155 0.89 11.88 15.96
N GLU A 156 0.32 13.03 15.56
CA GLU A 156 -0.42 13.92 16.45
C GLU A 156 -1.68 13.25 17.03
N CYS A 157 -2.46 12.52 16.22
CA CYS A 157 -3.65 11.84 16.69
C CYS A 157 -3.30 10.73 17.70
N LEU A 158 -2.11 10.15 17.60
CA LEU A 158 -1.57 9.20 18.57
C LEU A 158 -0.95 9.86 19.81
N SER A 159 -1.04 11.20 19.94
CA SER A 159 -0.39 11.98 21.00
C SER A 159 1.14 11.86 21.01
N LEU A 160 1.73 11.65 19.83
CA LEU A 160 3.17 11.59 19.61
C LEU A 160 3.68 12.92 19.00
N PRO A 161 4.97 13.24 19.14
CA PRO A 161 5.58 14.33 18.37
C PRO A 161 5.29 14.17 16.87
N PRO A 162 4.97 15.24 16.12
CA PRO A 162 4.57 15.15 14.70
C PRO A 162 5.56 14.39 13.81
N ASP A 163 6.85 14.51 14.09
CA ASP A 163 7.94 13.90 13.32
C ASP A 163 8.22 12.43 13.67
N THR A 164 7.49 11.83 14.62
CA THR A 164 7.79 10.49 15.16
C THR A 164 7.96 9.41 14.09
N PHE A 165 7.16 9.43 13.03
CA PHE A 165 7.23 8.44 11.95
C PHE A 165 8.14 8.84 10.78
N VAL A 166 8.69 10.07 10.77
CA VAL A 166 9.52 10.58 9.66
C VAL A 166 10.77 9.72 9.47
N ASP A 167 11.42 9.32 10.56
CA ASP A 167 12.66 8.54 10.52
C ASP A 167 12.48 7.09 10.02
N PHE A 168 11.23 6.62 9.95
CA PHE A 168 10.89 5.31 9.39
C PHE A 168 10.51 5.37 7.91
N LYS A 169 10.20 6.56 7.37
CA LYS A 169 9.80 6.70 5.98
C LYS A 169 10.99 6.36 5.06
N GLY A 170 10.75 5.52 4.07
CA GLY A 170 11.71 5.20 3.02
C GLY A 170 11.65 6.18 1.86
N ASN A 171 12.62 6.10 0.95
CA ASN A 171 12.62 6.87 -0.28
C ASN A 171 11.80 6.19 -1.40
N MET A 172 11.61 4.87 -1.30
CA MET A 172 10.90 4.06 -2.28
C MET A 172 9.40 3.98 -1.98
N ASP A 173 8.63 4.82 -2.67
CA ASP A 173 7.18 4.75 -2.74
C ASP A 173 6.77 3.97 -4.00
N ARG A 174 5.53 3.47 -4.04
CA ARG A 174 4.98 2.77 -5.22
C ARG A 174 3.66 3.38 -5.65
N LEU A 175 3.40 3.35 -6.96
CA LEU A 175 2.12 3.70 -7.54
C LEU A 175 1.68 2.57 -8.45
N LYS A 176 0.40 2.21 -8.43
CA LYS A 176 -0.17 1.33 -9.45
C LYS A 176 -1.29 2.01 -10.20
N PHE A 177 -1.41 1.69 -11.48
CA PHE A 177 -2.66 1.79 -12.22
C PHE A 177 -3.21 0.38 -12.38
N VAL A 178 -4.49 0.18 -12.07
CA VAL A 178 -5.09 -1.16 -12.07
C VAL A 178 -6.43 -1.16 -12.79
N LYS A 179 -6.63 -2.14 -13.67
CA LYS A 179 -7.87 -2.43 -14.39
C LYS A 179 -8.40 -3.79 -13.95
N TYR A 180 -9.69 -3.83 -13.61
CA TYR A 180 -10.42 -5.05 -13.33
C TYR A 180 -11.53 -5.17 -14.40
N PRO A 181 -11.45 -6.16 -15.31
CA PRO A 181 -12.48 -6.35 -16.31
C PRO A 181 -13.78 -6.88 -15.69
N GLN A 182 -14.88 -6.71 -16.43
CA GLN A 182 -16.13 -7.37 -16.10
C GLN A 182 -15.91 -8.89 -16.00
N SER A 183 -16.34 -9.48 -14.90
CA SER A 183 -16.11 -10.89 -14.55
C SER A 183 -17.39 -11.55 -14.03
N PRO A 184 -17.48 -12.89 -14.04
CA PRO A 184 -18.60 -13.60 -13.40
C PRO A 184 -18.76 -13.22 -11.92
N PRO A 185 -19.97 -13.33 -11.35
CA PRO A 185 -20.19 -13.14 -9.92
C PRO A 185 -19.20 -13.94 -9.06
N ASP A 186 -18.88 -13.40 -7.88
CA ASP A 186 -17.95 -14.00 -6.89
C ASP A 186 -16.50 -14.20 -7.38
N SER A 187 -16.15 -13.64 -8.55
CA SER A 187 -14.78 -13.67 -9.04
C SER A 187 -13.85 -12.79 -8.19
N GLN A 188 -12.63 -13.27 -8.00
CA GLN A 188 -11.60 -12.55 -7.25
C GLN A 188 -10.98 -11.46 -8.12
N GLY A 189 -11.14 -10.20 -7.72
CA GLY A 189 -10.33 -9.10 -8.24
C GLY A 189 -8.96 -9.11 -7.59
N VAL A 190 -8.95 -9.10 -6.26
CA VAL A 190 -7.77 -9.34 -5.41
C VAL A 190 -8.21 -10.13 -4.18
N GLY A 191 -7.49 -11.19 -3.82
CA GLY A 191 -7.81 -12.00 -2.64
C GLY A 191 -7.65 -11.25 -1.30
N PRO A 192 -8.12 -11.83 -0.18
CA PRO A 192 -7.88 -11.30 1.16
C PRO A 192 -6.39 -11.13 1.45
N HIS A 193 -5.96 -9.91 1.78
CA HIS A 193 -4.57 -9.60 2.12
C HIS A 193 -4.48 -8.36 3.02
N LYS A 194 -3.28 -8.10 3.54
CA LYS A 194 -2.89 -6.81 4.10
C LYS A 194 -1.83 -6.20 3.17
N ASP A 195 -1.82 -4.89 3.01
CA ASP A 195 -0.76 -4.21 2.28
C ASP A 195 0.57 -4.33 3.04
N SER A 196 1.60 -4.76 2.32
CA SER A 196 2.92 -5.07 2.86
C SER A 196 3.84 -3.85 2.96
N THR A 197 4.84 -3.90 3.85
CA THR A 197 6.09 -3.09 3.88
C THR A 197 6.04 -1.56 3.91
N GLY A 198 4.89 -0.90 3.71
CA GLY A 198 4.78 0.54 3.81
C GLY A 198 4.15 1.01 5.13
N LEU A 199 3.87 2.31 5.18
CA LEU A 199 3.19 2.98 6.28
C LEU A 199 1.69 3.10 6.00
N PHE A 200 1.34 3.64 4.82
CA PHE A 200 -0.04 3.91 4.42
C PHE A 200 -0.24 3.71 2.92
N THR A 201 -1.40 3.18 2.55
CA THR A 201 -1.89 3.17 1.16
C THR A 201 -2.89 4.30 0.99
N PHE A 202 -2.83 5.00 -0.15
CA PHE A 202 -3.78 6.02 -0.60
C PHE A 202 -4.36 5.56 -1.93
N LEU A 203 -5.61 5.09 -1.89
CA LEU A 203 -6.30 4.47 -3.00
C LEU A 203 -7.36 5.40 -3.56
N SER A 204 -7.26 5.73 -4.85
CA SER A 204 -8.39 6.27 -5.59
C SER A 204 -9.19 5.16 -6.26
N GLN A 205 -10.52 5.24 -6.15
CA GLN A 205 -11.48 4.34 -6.80
C GLN A 205 -12.27 5.10 -7.88
N ASP A 206 -12.62 4.40 -8.95
CA ASP A 206 -13.71 4.85 -9.82
C ASP A 206 -15.09 4.64 -9.15
N ASN A 207 -16.18 4.88 -9.89
CA ASN A 207 -17.54 4.70 -9.39
C ASN A 207 -18.09 3.26 -9.53
N THR A 208 -17.24 2.24 -9.64
CA THR A 208 -17.66 0.83 -9.80
C THR A 208 -17.73 0.09 -8.47
N GLY A 209 -16.86 0.41 -7.51
CA GLY A 209 -16.85 -0.22 -6.18
C GLY A 209 -16.08 -1.55 -6.14
N GLY A 210 -16.42 -2.44 -5.21
CA GLY A 210 -15.83 -3.79 -5.10
C GLY A 210 -14.75 -3.97 -4.03
N LEU A 211 -14.23 -2.90 -3.43
CA LEU A 211 -13.33 -3.00 -2.27
C LEU A 211 -14.13 -3.39 -1.02
N GLN A 212 -13.61 -4.35 -0.25
CA GLN A 212 -14.18 -4.79 1.02
C GLN A 212 -13.11 -4.89 2.10
N VAL A 213 -13.47 -4.51 3.33
CA VAL A 213 -12.58 -4.48 4.50
C VAL A 213 -13.12 -5.45 5.55
N LEU A 214 -12.27 -6.32 6.09
CA LEU A 214 -12.67 -7.33 7.07
C LEU A 214 -12.70 -6.72 8.48
N ASN A 215 -13.86 -6.77 9.13
CA ASN A 215 -14.00 -6.32 10.51
C ASN A 215 -13.63 -7.42 11.51
N LYS A 216 -13.61 -7.10 12.81
CA LYS A 216 -13.20 -8.02 13.88
C LYS A 216 -14.19 -9.16 14.14
N ASN A 217 -15.43 -9.03 13.65
CA ASN A 217 -16.43 -10.09 13.69
C ASN A 217 -16.31 -11.06 12.50
N GLY A 218 -15.29 -10.91 11.65
CA GLY A 218 -15.13 -11.71 10.43
C GLY A 218 -16.10 -11.33 9.32
N GLN A 219 -16.70 -10.13 9.39
CA GLN A 219 -17.64 -9.63 8.39
C GLN A 219 -16.92 -8.73 7.39
N TRP A 220 -17.18 -8.92 6.10
CA TRP A 220 -16.72 -8.04 5.04
C TRP A 220 -17.61 -6.80 4.97
N ILE A 221 -17.01 -5.62 5.15
CA ILE A 221 -17.67 -4.31 5.07
C ILE A 221 -17.30 -3.68 3.73
N ASP A 222 -18.31 -3.28 2.95
CA ASP A 222 -18.08 -2.61 1.67
C ASP A 222 -17.45 -1.22 1.87
N ALA A 223 -16.53 -0.88 0.97
CA ALA A 223 -15.98 0.46 0.80
C ALA A 223 -16.54 1.08 -0.50
N PRO A 224 -17.79 1.58 -0.49
CA PRO A 224 -18.38 2.18 -1.68
C PRO A 224 -17.57 3.42 -2.14
N PRO A 225 -17.45 3.68 -3.45
CA PRO A 225 -16.75 4.88 -3.91
C PRO A 225 -17.43 6.16 -3.42
N ILE A 226 -16.64 7.09 -2.90
CA ILE A 226 -17.06 8.46 -2.60
C ILE A 226 -16.31 9.39 -3.55
N GLU A 227 -17.05 10.18 -4.34
CA GLU A 227 -16.48 11.11 -5.31
C GLU A 227 -15.52 12.10 -4.62
N GLY A 228 -14.35 12.31 -5.23
CA GLY A 228 -13.33 13.21 -4.69
C GLY A 228 -12.65 12.73 -3.41
N SER A 229 -12.82 11.46 -3.03
CA SER A 229 -12.12 10.87 -1.88
C SER A 229 -10.96 9.95 -2.29
N LEU A 230 -10.04 9.77 -1.35
CA LEU A 230 -9.10 8.66 -1.33
C LEU A 230 -9.48 7.72 -0.19
N VAL A 231 -9.48 6.41 -0.41
CA VAL A 231 -9.44 5.45 0.69
C VAL A 231 -8.01 5.37 1.21
N VAL A 232 -7.81 5.57 2.51
CA VAL A 232 -6.51 5.46 3.17
C VAL A 232 -6.53 4.28 4.13
N ASN A 233 -5.53 3.41 4.06
CA ASN A 233 -5.38 2.31 5.00
C ASN A 233 -3.97 2.17 5.56
N VAL A 234 -3.91 1.64 6.77
CA VAL A 234 -2.67 1.29 7.45
C VAL A 234 -2.06 0.04 6.80
N GLN A 235 -0.74 0.06 6.61
CA GLN A 235 0.02 -1.06 6.10
C GLN A 235 0.80 -1.78 7.21
N GLN A 236 1.30 -2.98 6.92
CA GLN A 236 1.99 -3.82 7.89
C GLN A 236 3.28 -3.20 8.46
N GLY A 237 3.92 -2.26 7.76
CA GLY A 237 5.09 -1.56 8.30
C GLY A 237 4.75 -0.66 9.49
N LEU A 238 3.69 0.14 9.38
CA LEU A 238 3.22 0.94 10.53
C LEU A 238 2.64 0.05 11.64
N GLU A 239 1.95 -1.04 11.29
CA GLU A 239 1.51 -2.05 12.26
C GLU A 239 2.71 -2.55 13.07
N ALA A 240 3.81 -2.93 12.42
CA ALA A 240 5.03 -3.36 13.11
C ALA A 240 5.66 -2.25 13.97
N ILE A 241 5.77 -1.03 13.45
CA ILE A 241 6.37 0.13 14.16
C ILE A 241 5.59 0.50 15.42
N THR A 242 4.26 0.39 15.36
CA THR A 242 3.36 0.69 16.48
C THR A 242 3.11 -0.51 17.38
N GLY A 243 3.86 -1.61 17.20
CA GLY A 243 3.67 -2.85 17.95
C GLY A 243 2.24 -3.39 17.84
N GLY A 244 1.59 -3.28 16.69
CA GLY A 244 0.24 -3.78 16.44
C GLY A 244 -0.90 -2.87 16.93
N ILE A 245 -0.60 -1.70 17.52
CA ILE A 245 -1.66 -0.79 17.99
C ILE A 245 -2.43 -0.21 16.79
N CYS A 246 -1.73 0.19 15.73
CA CYS A 246 -2.35 0.62 14.47
C CYS A 246 -2.44 -0.60 13.54
N ALA A 247 -3.58 -1.29 13.56
CA ALA A 247 -3.75 -2.53 12.81
C ALA A 247 -3.78 -2.28 11.29
N ALA A 248 -3.03 -3.07 10.54
CA ALA A 248 -3.20 -3.19 9.10
C ALA A 248 -4.39 -4.12 8.85
N THR A 249 -5.50 -3.58 8.35
CA THR A 249 -6.74 -4.35 8.24
C THR A 249 -6.77 -5.16 6.96
N THR A 250 -7.17 -6.43 7.07
CA THR A 250 -7.34 -7.31 5.92
C THR A 250 -8.43 -6.77 5.00
N HIS A 251 -8.14 -6.72 3.71
CA HIS A 251 -9.07 -6.24 2.69
C HIS A 251 -8.99 -7.11 1.43
N ARG A 252 -9.99 -6.99 0.56
CA ARG A 252 -10.06 -7.71 -0.73
C ARG A 252 -10.78 -6.86 -1.78
N VAL A 253 -10.68 -7.28 -3.05
CA VAL A 253 -11.46 -6.69 -4.14
C VAL A 253 -12.28 -7.78 -4.82
N ILE A 254 -13.59 -7.60 -4.87
CA ILE A 254 -14.49 -8.40 -5.72
C ILE A 254 -14.41 -7.87 -7.15
N ALA A 255 -14.19 -8.75 -8.12
CA ALA A 255 -14.16 -8.35 -9.51
C ALA A 255 -15.54 -7.82 -9.95
N PRO A 256 -15.60 -6.76 -10.76
CA PRO A 256 -16.87 -6.13 -11.10
C PRO A 256 -17.68 -7.00 -12.05
N THR A 257 -19.01 -7.03 -11.89
CA THR A 257 -19.90 -7.85 -12.72
C THR A 257 -20.60 -7.10 -13.85
N THR A 258 -20.53 -5.77 -13.84
CA THR A 258 -21.32 -4.90 -14.74
C THR A 258 -20.49 -4.05 -15.68
N LYS A 259 -19.36 -3.51 -15.23
CA LYS A 259 -18.46 -2.65 -16.01
C LYS A 259 -17.03 -2.78 -15.52
N THR A 260 -16.07 -2.39 -16.35
CA THR A 260 -14.66 -2.32 -15.96
C THR A 260 -14.47 -1.38 -14.77
N ARG A 261 -13.69 -1.82 -13.78
CA ARG A 261 -13.27 -1.00 -12.63
C ARG A 261 -11.84 -0.54 -12.81
N TYR A 262 -11.58 0.73 -12.53
CA TYR A 262 -10.22 1.27 -12.44
C TYR A 262 -9.89 1.74 -11.03
N SER A 263 -8.63 1.58 -10.62
CA SER A 263 -8.14 2.09 -9.35
C SER A 263 -6.67 2.47 -9.36
N ILE A 264 -6.30 3.43 -8.50
CA ILE A 264 -4.96 4.00 -8.42
C ILE A 264 -4.49 3.98 -6.96
N PRO A 265 -3.86 2.89 -6.48
CA PRO A 265 -3.22 2.88 -5.17
C PRO A 265 -1.79 3.46 -5.21
N PHE A 266 -1.52 4.38 -4.30
CA PHE A 266 -0.20 4.88 -3.94
C PHE A 266 0.21 4.31 -2.58
N PHE A 267 1.43 3.83 -2.44
CA PHE A 267 1.95 3.19 -1.24
C PHE A 267 3.14 4.00 -0.70
N LEU A 268 3.00 4.53 0.52
CA LEU A 268 4.08 5.23 1.23
C LEU A 268 5.02 4.19 1.86
N GLY A 269 6.29 4.15 1.45
CA GLY A 269 7.24 3.13 1.88
C GLY A 269 7.87 3.35 3.25
N VAL A 270 8.28 2.26 3.91
CA VAL A 270 9.23 2.27 5.04
C VAL A 270 10.65 2.18 4.49
N ARG A 271 11.63 2.75 5.20
CA ARG A 271 13.05 2.65 4.83
C ARG A 271 13.48 1.18 4.87
N MET A 272 14.12 0.73 3.79
CA MET A 272 14.42 -0.69 3.61
C MET A 272 15.55 -1.19 4.52
N ASP A 273 16.42 -0.32 4.99
CA ASP A 273 17.50 -0.66 5.93
C ASP A 273 17.04 -0.69 7.40
N LEU A 274 15.73 -0.49 7.69
CA LEU A 274 15.20 -0.62 9.03
C LEU A 274 15.43 -2.04 9.56
N THR A 275 16.21 -2.17 10.63
CA THR A 275 16.50 -3.47 11.25
C THR A 275 15.46 -3.85 12.29
N LEU A 276 15.38 -5.14 12.63
CA LEU A 276 14.52 -5.61 13.72
C LEU A 276 14.90 -4.98 15.07
N ASP A 277 16.18 -4.75 15.32
CA ASP A 277 16.64 -4.15 16.57
C ASP A 277 16.23 -2.69 16.66
N GLN A 278 16.40 -1.92 15.57
CA GLN A 278 15.90 -0.54 15.50
C GLN A 278 14.38 -0.46 15.67
N LEU A 279 13.65 -1.42 15.09
CA LEU A 279 12.21 -1.52 15.25
C LEU A 279 11.82 -1.80 16.71
N ARG A 280 12.52 -2.74 17.39
CA ARG A 280 12.27 -3.08 18.80
C ARG A 280 12.56 -1.89 19.73
N ASP A 281 13.69 -1.23 19.54
CA ASP A 281 14.12 -0.10 20.36
C ASP A 281 13.15 1.08 20.21
N SER A 282 12.79 1.41 18.97
CA SER A 282 11.89 2.53 18.69
C SER A 282 10.44 2.21 19.04
N GLY A 283 10.03 0.97 18.78
CA GLY A 283 8.69 0.45 19.07
C GLY A 283 8.36 0.52 20.56
N ALA A 284 9.29 0.15 21.44
CA ALA A 284 9.06 0.23 22.90
C ALA A 284 8.73 1.64 23.38
N HIS A 285 9.45 2.66 22.88
CA HIS A 285 9.21 4.06 23.24
C HIS A 285 7.92 4.62 22.64
N ILE A 286 7.59 4.25 21.40
CA ILE A 286 6.36 4.67 20.72
C ILE A 286 5.15 4.02 21.41
N VAL A 287 5.16 2.70 21.57
CA VAL A 287 4.09 1.92 22.20
C VAL A 287 3.79 2.40 23.61
N ALA A 288 4.81 2.75 24.40
CA ALA A 288 4.62 3.27 25.76
C ALA A 288 3.87 4.62 25.82
N ARG A 289 3.91 5.39 24.73
CA ARG A 289 3.29 6.73 24.65
C ARG A 289 1.93 6.73 23.99
N ILE A 290 1.60 5.71 23.20
CA ILE A 290 0.31 5.63 22.53
C ILE A 290 -0.79 5.28 23.56
N PRO A 291 -1.83 6.14 23.73
CA PRO A 291 -2.94 5.83 24.63
C PRO A 291 -3.76 4.64 24.10
N ALA A 292 -3.62 3.47 24.74
CA ALA A 292 -4.40 2.27 24.41
C ALA A 292 -5.01 1.65 25.67
N SER A 293 -6.25 1.13 25.55
CA SER A 293 -6.86 0.33 26.61
C SER A 293 -6.16 -1.03 26.73
N ASP A 294 -6.19 -1.66 27.91
CA ASP A 294 -5.43 -2.89 28.18
C ASP A 294 -5.79 -4.07 27.26
N ASP A 295 -7.04 -4.21 26.83
CA ASP A 295 -7.45 -5.23 25.85
C ASP A 295 -6.87 -4.99 24.45
N ARG A 296 -6.59 -3.73 24.09
CA ARG A 296 -5.96 -3.38 22.81
C ARG A 296 -4.44 -3.58 22.87
N LYS A 297 -3.83 -3.38 24.05
CA LYS A 297 -2.41 -3.72 24.32
C LYS A 297 -2.14 -5.22 24.32
N LYS A 298 -3.12 -6.08 24.64
CA LYS A 298 -2.97 -7.55 24.51
C LYS A 298 -2.96 -8.02 23.05
N ARG A 299 -3.66 -7.31 22.14
CA ARG A 299 -3.75 -7.63 20.70
C ARG A 299 -2.47 -7.30 19.92
N ALA A 300 -1.63 -6.44 20.47
CA ALA A 300 -0.32 -6.02 19.95
C ALA A 300 0.74 -7.15 19.90
N VAL A 301 0.56 -8.20 20.71
CA VAL A 301 1.63 -9.17 21.03
C VAL A 301 1.77 -10.29 19.97
N ASP A 302 0.78 -10.46 19.09
CA ASP A 302 0.67 -11.61 18.18
C ASP A 302 0.82 -11.25 16.68
N VAL A 303 1.32 -10.08 16.30
CA VAL A 303 1.40 -9.66 14.88
C VAL A 303 2.34 -10.59 14.10
N PRO A 304 1.83 -11.52 13.27
CA PRO A 304 2.67 -12.34 12.41
C PRO A 304 2.92 -11.50 11.18
N SER A 305 4.14 -11.05 11.04
CA SER A 305 4.59 -10.32 9.88
C SER A 305 5.84 -11.02 9.40
N GLU A 306 5.90 -11.39 8.12
CA GLU A 306 7.14 -11.90 7.51
C GLU A 306 8.32 -10.93 7.79
N PHE A 307 8.02 -9.64 7.99
CA PHE A 307 8.96 -8.57 8.34
C PHE A 307 9.53 -8.66 9.75
N LEU A 308 8.89 -9.40 10.67
CA LEU A 308 9.38 -9.63 12.03
C LEU A 308 10.20 -10.92 12.16
N SER A 309 10.36 -11.66 11.06
CA SER A 309 11.10 -12.92 11.07
C SER A 309 12.59 -12.69 11.36
N PRO A 310 13.20 -13.43 12.31
CA PRO A 310 14.63 -13.33 12.60
C PRO A 310 15.52 -13.82 11.45
N LEU A 311 14.92 -14.35 10.37
CA LEU A 311 15.61 -14.76 9.16
C LEU A 311 16.10 -13.59 8.31
N TYR A 312 15.63 -12.37 8.58
CA TYR A 312 15.99 -11.17 7.83
C TYR A 312 16.66 -10.15 8.75
N SER A 313 17.73 -9.53 8.24
CA SER A 313 18.49 -8.50 8.96
C SER A 313 17.79 -7.14 8.93
N CYS A 314 17.02 -6.87 7.88
CA CYS A 314 16.27 -5.63 7.67
C CYS A 314 15.00 -5.81 6.83
N PHE A 315 14.17 -4.76 6.79
CA PHE A 315 12.93 -4.70 6.00
C PHE A 315 13.15 -4.99 4.50
N GLY A 316 14.27 -4.54 3.92
CA GLY A 316 14.59 -4.70 2.51
C GLY A 316 14.74 -6.16 2.09
N GLU A 317 15.37 -6.99 2.93
CA GLU A 317 15.51 -8.43 2.64
C GLU A 317 14.16 -9.15 2.68
N ALA A 318 13.34 -8.85 3.69
CA ALA A 318 12.00 -9.40 3.82
C ALA A 318 11.11 -8.95 2.65
N TYR A 319 11.23 -7.69 2.22
CA TYR A 319 10.52 -7.16 1.06
C TYR A 319 10.97 -7.81 -0.24
N LEU A 320 12.27 -7.98 -0.44
CA LEU A 320 12.84 -8.63 -1.62
C LEU A 320 12.30 -10.06 -1.76
N ARG A 321 12.28 -10.82 -0.67
CA ARG A 321 11.66 -12.15 -0.67
C ARG A 321 10.20 -12.08 -1.12
N ASN A 322 9.42 -11.20 -0.50
CA ASN A 322 7.99 -11.08 -0.81
C ASN A 322 7.77 -10.79 -2.30
N ARG A 323 8.55 -9.87 -2.89
CA ARG A 323 8.50 -9.57 -4.34
C ARG A 323 8.91 -10.78 -5.19
N ILE A 324 9.98 -11.48 -4.85
CA ILE A 324 10.45 -12.67 -5.57
C ILE A 324 9.41 -13.79 -5.59
N LEU A 325 8.70 -14.01 -4.48
CA LEU A 325 7.68 -15.06 -4.40
C LEU A 325 6.35 -14.64 -5.04
N SER A 326 6.01 -13.35 -4.99
CA SER A 326 4.80 -12.83 -5.64
C SER A 326 4.95 -12.74 -7.17
N HIS A 327 6.18 -12.54 -7.67
CA HIS A 327 6.52 -12.46 -9.09
C HIS A 327 7.60 -13.50 -9.44
N PRO A 328 7.25 -14.79 -9.50
CA PRO A 328 8.21 -15.88 -9.65
C PRO A 328 8.96 -15.84 -10.99
N ASP A 329 8.38 -15.24 -12.03
CA ASP A 329 9.01 -15.01 -13.33
C ASP A 329 10.13 -13.96 -13.26
N VAL A 330 9.87 -12.82 -12.62
CA VAL A 330 10.88 -11.79 -12.33
C VAL A 330 11.97 -12.39 -11.43
N GLY A 331 11.56 -13.11 -10.38
CA GLY A 331 12.46 -13.78 -9.44
C GLY A 331 13.42 -14.75 -10.12
N ARG A 332 12.92 -15.64 -10.98
CA ARG A 332 13.76 -16.58 -11.73
C ARG A 332 14.71 -15.90 -12.71
N LYS A 333 14.28 -14.81 -13.36
CA LYS A 333 15.11 -14.09 -14.35
C LYS A 333 16.21 -13.27 -13.70
N TRP A 334 15.90 -12.54 -12.64
CA TRP A 334 16.82 -11.54 -12.07
C TRP A 334 17.47 -11.95 -10.75
N TYR A 335 16.90 -12.93 -10.04
CA TYR A 335 17.33 -13.39 -8.72
C TYR A 335 17.27 -14.93 -8.58
N PRO A 336 17.81 -15.71 -9.54
CA PRO A 336 17.58 -17.16 -9.60
C PRO A 336 17.96 -17.89 -8.30
N GLU A 337 19.12 -17.57 -7.72
CA GLU A 337 19.60 -18.19 -6.49
C GLU A 337 18.70 -17.87 -5.28
N LEU A 338 18.26 -16.62 -5.17
CA LEU A 338 17.33 -16.20 -4.10
C LEU A 338 15.94 -16.80 -4.31
N TYR A 339 15.46 -16.91 -5.54
CA TYR A 339 14.21 -17.58 -5.86
C TYR A 339 14.24 -19.04 -5.40
N GLU A 340 15.30 -19.79 -5.69
CA GLU A 340 15.48 -21.16 -5.22
C GLU A 340 15.53 -21.24 -3.70
N LYS A 341 16.34 -20.38 -3.06
CA LYS A 341 16.46 -20.30 -1.60
C LYS A 341 15.10 -20.05 -0.95
N TYR A 342 14.39 -18.99 -1.36
CA TYR A 342 13.14 -18.56 -0.74
C TYR A 342 12.00 -19.54 -1.00
N SER A 343 11.96 -20.21 -2.17
CA SER A 343 10.93 -21.22 -2.47
C SER A 343 11.01 -22.44 -1.56
N ARG A 344 12.17 -22.72 -0.95
CA ARG A 344 12.39 -23.84 -0.01
C ARG A 344 12.32 -23.40 1.45
N GLN A 345 12.29 -22.09 1.72
CA GLN A 345 12.34 -21.55 3.07
C GLN A 345 10.94 -21.45 3.66
N VAL A 346 10.66 -22.29 4.67
CA VAL A 346 9.46 -22.19 5.48
C VAL A 346 9.64 -21.06 6.49
N LEU A 347 8.74 -20.09 6.49
CA LEU A 347 8.65 -19.12 7.58
C LEU A 347 7.89 -19.78 8.74
N ALA A 348 8.50 -19.75 9.92
CA ALA A 348 7.94 -20.32 11.15
C ALA A 348 6.76 -19.48 11.67
#